data_AF-A0A8H7F0Q9-F1
#
_entry.id   AF-A0A8H7F0Q9-F1
#
_cell.length_a   1.000
_cell.length_b   1.000
_cell.length_c   1.000
_cell.angle_alpha   90.00
_cell.angle_beta   90.00
_cell.angle_gamma   90.00
#
_symmetry.space_group_name_H-M   'P 1'
#
loop_
_entity.id
_entity.type
_entity.pdbx_description
1 polymer ?
#
loop_
_entity_poly.entity_id
_entity_poly.type
_entity_poly.pdbx_seq_one_letter_code
_entity_poly.pdbx_strand_id
1 'polypeptide(L)'
;MLPADTDRAWCRFPYKLSWDGTGWQPRDTSQGEFDYNPFAYDVGTLGRVLCTEYQHLTPQIPMLAPFLDRMVTRNIPVRFNAMEALRFFEAFVVGIPDKVMNLKYASGPDAGYDTCDRWEGLPPDFIKKWEDYREPPIAFSTSVLRWICSFDRMCYIVPPLIPPKVIGPFAPLIVELSTKYFIQWYFEILLNNLRLGMKAFEDVRL
;
A
#
# COMPACT_ATOMS: atom_id res chain seq x y z
N MET A 1 11.29 12.43 20.36
CA MET A 1 11.41 13.31 19.19
C MET A 1 12.76 13.04 18.53
N LEU A 2 12.81 13.05 17.19
CA LEU A 2 14.07 12.92 16.46
C LEU A 2 14.88 14.22 16.57
N PRO A 3 16.23 14.15 16.60
CA PRO A 3 17.11 15.32 16.53
C PRO A 3 16.80 16.21 15.31
N ALA A 4 16.96 17.53 15.46
CA ALA A 4 16.60 18.51 14.42
C ALA A 4 17.44 18.39 13.13
N ASP A 5 18.66 17.86 13.26
CA ASP A 5 19.63 17.59 12.21
C ASP A 5 19.46 16.21 11.56
N THR A 6 18.46 15.42 11.98
CA THR A 6 18.18 14.12 11.37
C THR A 6 17.82 14.30 9.90
N ASP A 7 18.64 13.71 9.03
CA ASP A 7 18.30 13.63 7.62
C ASP A 7 17.08 12.71 7.45
N ARG A 8 15.94 13.35 7.17
CA ARG A 8 14.64 12.70 7.03
C ARG A 8 14.60 11.73 5.85
N ALA A 9 15.46 11.91 4.83
CA ALA A 9 15.53 11.01 3.68
C ALA A 9 16.18 9.65 4.05
N TRP A 10 17.09 9.64 5.01
CA TRP A 10 17.84 8.45 5.45
C TRP A 10 17.34 7.85 6.76
N CYS A 11 16.36 8.46 7.41
CA CYS A 11 15.71 7.88 8.59
C CYS A 11 15.08 6.52 8.24
N ARG A 12 15.41 5.47 9.01
CA ARG A 12 14.94 4.10 8.80
C ARG A 12 14.46 3.50 10.11
N PHE A 13 13.26 2.94 10.09
CA PHE A 13 12.62 2.26 11.21
C PHE A 13 12.34 0.80 10.84
N PRO A 14 12.36 -0.14 11.81
CA PRO A 14 12.06 -1.54 11.54
C PRO A 14 10.66 -1.72 10.95
N TYR A 15 10.52 -2.52 9.89
CA TYR A 15 9.21 -2.74 9.22
C TYR A 15 8.07 -3.15 10.17
N LYS A 16 8.37 -3.81 11.30
CA LYS A 16 7.36 -4.27 12.27
C LYS A 16 6.47 -3.12 12.74
N LEU A 17 7.06 -1.95 12.98
CA LEU A 17 6.33 -0.76 13.43
C LEU A 17 5.40 -0.19 12.34
N SER A 18 5.62 -0.56 11.08
CA SER A 18 4.74 -0.15 9.99
C SER A 18 3.43 -0.95 9.96
N TRP A 19 3.31 -2.05 10.70
CA TRP A 19 2.10 -2.88 10.75
C TRP A 19 1.19 -2.47 11.92
N ASP A 20 1.77 -1.87 12.95
CA ASP A 20 1.04 -1.32 14.07
C ASP A 20 0.30 -0.04 13.64
N GLY A 21 -1.02 0.05 13.82
CA GLY A 21 -1.76 1.28 13.50
C GLY A 21 -3.22 1.11 13.08
N THR A 22 -3.73 2.13 12.39
CA THR A 22 -5.17 2.40 12.17
C THR A 22 -5.80 1.69 10.97
N GLY A 23 -5.06 0.83 10.25
CA GLY A 23 -5.56 0.14 9.05
C GLY A 23 -5.35 0.90 7.73
N TRP A 24 -4.83 2.14 7.80
CA TRP A 24 -4.55 3.03 6.65
C TRP A 24 -3.10 2.99 6.17
N GLN A 25 -2.34 1.97 6.56
CA GLN A 25 -0.93 1.86 6.25
C GLN A 25 -0.68 1.82 4.72
N PRO A 26 0.34 2.52 4.19
CA PRO A 26 0.81 2.29 2.84
C PRO A 26 1.37 0.87 2.73
N ARG A 27 1.28 0.29 1.54
CA ARG A 27 1.65 -1.10 1.27
C ARG A 27 3.17 -1.34 1.14
N ASP A 28 4.00 -0.44 1.66
CA ASP A 28 5.47 -0.41 1.53
C ASP A 28 6.14 -1.70 2.04
N THR A 29 5.76 -2.16 3.21
CA THR A 29 6.32 -3.38 3.79
C THR A 29 5.68 -4.64 3.19
N SER A 30 4.40 -4.56 2.81
CA SER A 30 3.71 -5.62 2.04
C SER A 30 4.23 -5.79 0.60
N GLN A 31 5.11 -4.90 0.12
CA GLN A 31 5.76 -5.00 -1.18
C GLN A 31 7.28 -5.22 -1.08
N GLY A 32 7.80 -5.45 0.13
CA GLY A 32 9.16 -5.93 0.36
C GLY A 32 10.13 -4.94 1.00
N GLU A 33 9.67 -3.76 1.44
CA GLU A 33 10.52 -2.86 2.22
C GLU A 33 10.81 -3.45 3.60
N PHE A 34 12.09 -3.69 3.89
CA PHE A 34 12.53 -4.30 5.14
C PHE A 34 12.71 -3.28 6.28
N ASP A 35 13.16 -2.07 5.95
CA ASP A 35 13.13 -0.92 6.86
C ASP A 35 12.40 0.20 6.14
N TYR A 36 11.49 0.87 6.83
CA TYR A 36 10.68 1.93 6.22
C TYR A 36 11.17 3.31 6.64
N ASN A 37 10.98 4.29 5.76
CA ASN A 37 11.17 5.70 6.10
C ASN A 37 9.88 6.23 6.74
N PRO A 38 9.89 6.65 8.02
CA PRO A 38 8.67 7.08 8.70
C PRO A 38 8.03 8.33 8.08
N PHE A 39 8.83 9.25 7.53
CA PHE A 39 8.30 10.47 6.91
C PHE A 39 7.64 10.19 5.56
N ALA A 40 8.25 9.34 4.73
CA ALA A 40 7.64 8.92 3.47
C ALA A 40 6.39 8.06 3.71
N TYR A 41 6.40 7.30 4.81
CA TYR A 41 5.26 6.49 5.24
C TYR A 41 4.08 7.35 5.69
N ASP A 42 4.32 8.43 6.44
CA ASP A 42 3.26 9.37 6.82
C ASP A 42 2.61 10.01 5.59
N VAL A 43 3.41 10.43 4.60
CA VAL A 43 2.87 10.96 3.33
C VAL A 43 2.06 9.90 2.58
N GLY A 44 2.54 8.65 2.53
CA GLY A 44 1.82 7.55 1.90
C GLY A 44 0.49 7.22 2.61
N THR A 45 0.49 7.28 3.95
CA THR A 45 -0.70 7.08 4.79
C THR A 45 -1.72 8.18 4.52
N LEU A 46 -1.30 9.45 4.54
CA LEU A 46 -2.16 10.58 4.23
C LEU A 46 -2.69 10.49 2.80
N GLY A 47 -1.83 10.15 1.84
CA GLY A 47 -2.23 9.93 0.45
C GLY A 47 -3.31 8.87 0.34
N ARG A 48 -3.21 7.76 1.08
CA ARG A 48 -4.23 6.70 1.09
C ARG A 48 -5.57 7.21 1.61
N VAL A 49 -5.57 7.99 2.70
CA VAL A 49 -6.79 8.63 3.22
C VAL A 49 -7.39 9.56 2.16
N LEU A 50 -6.59 10.42 1.55
CA LEU A 50 -7.06 11.34 0.50
C LEU A 50 -7.58 10.59 -0.74
N CYS A 51 -6.99 9.44 -1.08
CA CYS A 51 -7.49 8.60 -2.16
C CYS A 51 -8.88 8.05 -1.84
N THR A 52 -9.08 7.49 -0.64
CA THR A 52 -10.38 7.00 -0.19
C THR A 52 -11.45 8.09 -0.25
N GLU A 53 -11.10 9.31 0.15
CA GLU A 53 -12.08 10.41 0.19
C GLU A 53 -12.28 11.09 -1.16
N TYR A 54 -11.25 11.26 -2.00
CA TYR A 54 -11.29 12.23 -3.11
C TYR A 54 -10.88 11.68 -4.47
N GLN A 55 -10.43 10.43 -4.60
CA GLN A 55 -9.97 9.92 -5.91
C GLN A 55 -11.08 9.89 -6.98
N HIS A 56 -12.34 9.81 -6.57
CA HIS A 56 -13.49 9.87 -7.47
C HIS A 56 -13.72 11.26 -8.09
N LEU A 57 -13.02 12.29 -7.58
CA LEU A 57 -13.10 13.67 -8.05
C LEU A 57 -12.09 14.01 -9.15
N THR A 58 -11.23 13.06 -9.52
CA THR A 58 -10.22 13.29 -10.57
C THR A 58 -10.82 13.74 -11.90
N PRO A 59 -12.03 13.32 -12.34
CA PRO A 59 -12.60 13.84 -13.57
C PRO A 59 -12.98 15.32 -13.48
N GLN A 60 -13.35 15.83 -12.30
CA GLN A 60 -13.69 17.24 -12.09
C GLN A 60 -12.47 18.10 -11.75
N ILE A 61 -11.47 17.51 -11.09
CA ILE A 61 -10.22 18.15 -10.69
C ILE A 61 -9.06 17.26 -11.18
N PRO A 62 -8.66 17.38 -12.47
CA PRO A 62 -7.63 16.52 -13.07
C PRO A 62 -6.30 16.49 -12.30
N MET A 63 -5.94 17.61 -11.66
CA MET A 63 -4.70 17.73 -10.87
C MET A 63 -4.67 16.85 -9.63
N LEU A 64 -5.82 16.31 -9.18
CA LEU A 64 -5.84 15.30 -8.12
C LEU A 64 -5.17 13.99 -8.56
N ALA A 65 -5.23 13.61 -9.84
CA ALA A 65 -4.63 12.35 -10.29
C ALA A 65 -3.10 12.31 -10.07
N PRO A 66 -2.30 13.25 -10.59
CA PRO A 66 -0.85 13.26 -10.34
C PRO A 66 -0.52 13.53 -8.88
N PHE A 67 -1.32 14.33 -8.17
CA PHE A 67 -1.10 14.60 -6.74
C PHE A 67 -1.24 13.33 -5.89
N LEU A 68 -2.37 12.63 -6.04
CA LEU A 68 -2.68 11.43 -5.28
C LEU A 68 -1.71 10.29 -5.62
N ASP A 69 -1.48 10.01 -6.91
CA ASP A 69 -0.55 8.96 -7.34
C ASP A 69 0.85 9.18 -6.78
N ARG A 70 1.34 10.43 -6.77
CA ARG A 70 2.68 10.74 -6.26
C ARG A 70 2.79 10.68 -4.74
N MET A 71 1.68 10.83 -4.01
CA MET A 71 1.66 10.57 -2.56
C MET A 71 1.62 9.07 -2.24
N VAL A 72 0.86 8.28 -2.99
CA VAL A 72 0.69 6.83 -2.72
C VAL A 72 1.60 5.93 -3.56
N THR A 73 2.53 6.51 -4.30
CA THR A 73 3.41 5.76 -5.21
C THR A 73 4.17 4.67 -4.49
N ARG A 74 4.33 3.50 -5.13
CA ARG A 74 5.09 2.38 -4.58
C ARG A 74 6.60 2.60 -4.70
N ASN A 75 7.03 3.48 -5.59
CA ASN A 75 8.42 3.87 -5.73
C ASN A 75 8.74 4.98 -4.71
N ILE A 76 9.15 4.58 -3.49
CA ILE A 76 9.36 5.49 -2.35
C ILE A 76 10.32 6.65 -2.68
N PRO A 77 11.47 6.44 -3.37
CA PRO A 77 12.36 7.53 -3.75
C PRO A 77 11.73 8.68 -4.53
N VAL A 78 10.63 8.42 -5.26
CA VAL A 78 9.94 9.44 -6.04
C VAL A 78 8.68 9.97 -5.36
N ARG A 79 8.25 9.35 -4.24
CA ARG A 79 7.12 9.83 -3.44
C ARG A 79 7.41 11.24 -2.94
N PHE A 80 6.37 12.08 -2.92
CA PHE A 80 6.51 13.40 -2.32
C PHE A 80 6.98 13.31 -0.87
N ASN A 81 7.86 14.23 -0.48
CA ASN A 81 7.95 14.60 0.91
C ASN A 81 6.80 15.56 1.29
N ALA A 82 6.55 15.75 2.58
CA ALA A 82 5.42 16.55 3.05
C ALA A 82 5.42 18.00 2.53
N MET A 83 6.60 18.61 2.37
CA MET A 83 6.74 19.98 1.85
C MET A 83 6.44 20.04 0.35
N GLU A 84 6.91 19.06 -0.42
CA GLU A 84 6.61 18.95 -1.85
C GLU A 84 5.11 18.74 -2.09
N ALA A 85 4.49 17.83 -1.34
CA ALA A 85 3.05 17.58 -1.42
C ALA A 85 2.26 18.86 -1.12
N LEU A 86 2.61 19.59 -0.06
CA LEU A 86 1.94 20.84 0.29
C LEU A 86 2.09 21.90 -0.81
N ARG A 87 3.32 22.12 -1.30
CA ARG A 87 3.57 23.09 -2.38
C ARG A 87 2.84 22.73 -3.67
N PHE A 88 2.80 21.44 -4.01
CA PHE A 88 2.07 20.97 -5.17
C PHE A 88 0.56 21.24 -5.01
N PHE A 89 0.01 20.94 -3.83
CA PHE A 89 -1.39 21.20 -3.50
C PHE A 89 -1.74 22.69 -3.59
N GLU A 90 -0.96 23.55 -2.93
CA GLU A 90 -1.12 25.00 -2.98
C GLU A 90 -1.05 25.56 -4.41
N ALA A 91 -0.18 24.99 -5.26
CA ALA A 91 -0.05 25.43 -6.63
C ALA A 91 -1.29 25.16 -7.48
N PHE A 92 -1.93 23.99 -7.33
CA PHE A 92 -3.10 23.66 -8.16
C PHE A 92 -4.42 24.12 -7.56
N VAL A 93 -4.53 24.24 -6.23
CA VAL A 93 -5.79 24.60 -5.56
C VAL A 93 -6.28 26.00 -5.97
N VAL A 94 -5.35 26.93 -6.20
CA VAL A 94 -5.64 28.30 -6.68
C VAL A 94 -6.28 28.28 -8.08
N GLY A 95 -6.00 27.26 -8.89
CA GLY A 95 -6.57 27.09 -10.21
C GLY A 95 -7.95 26.43 -10.23
N ILE A 96 -8.48 25.99 -9.08
CA ILE A 96 -9.78 25.32 -9.01
C ILE A 96 -10.89 26.38 -9.00
N PRO A 97 -11.86 26.32 -9.94
CA PRO A 97 -12.97 27.27 -9.94
C PRO A 97 -13.85 27.14 -8.68
N ASP A 98 -14.33 28.26 -8.14
CA ASP A 98 -15.23 28.27 -6.96
C ASP A 98 -16.46 27.39 -7.14
N LYS A 99 -16.99 27.32 -8.37
CA LYS A 99 -18.13 26.45 -8.68
C LYS A 99 -17.85 24.97 -8.38
N VAL A 100 -16.59 24.52 -8.52
CA VAL A 100 -16.16 23.15 -8.24
C VAL A 100 -15.94 22.99 -6.74
N MET A 101 -15.30 23.96 -6.09
CA MET A 101 -15.08 23.96 -4.63
C MET A 101 -16.38 23.93 -3.82
N ASN A 102 -17.44 24.54 -4.32
CA ASN A 102 -18.75 24.59 -3.64
C ASN A 102 -19.65 23.38 -3.94
N LEU A 103 -19.21 22.42 -4.75
CA LEU A 103 -19.99 21.21 -4.99
C LEU A 103 -20.05 20.35 -3.73
N LYS A 104 -21.25 19.86 -3.42
CA LYS A 104 -21.40 18.77 -2.46
C LYS A 104 -21.14 17.46 -3.19
N TYR A 105 -20.03 16.83 -2.87
CA TYR A 105 -19.71 15.51 -3.37
C TYR A 105 -20.34 14.45 -2.48
N ALA A 106 -20.98 13.46 -3.10
CA ALA A 106 -21.32 12.23 -2.40
C ALA A 106 -20.03 11.45 -2.14
N SER A 107 -19.98 10.61 -1.11
CA SER A 107 -18.89 9.64 -0.99
C SER A 107 -18.77 8.87 -2.32
N GLY A 108 -17.55 8.80 -2.84
CA GLY A 108 -17.27 8.03 -4.04
C GLY A 108 -17.58 6.55 -3.84
N PRO A 109 -17.66 5.77 -4.93
CA PRO A 109 -17.75 4.32 -4.81
C PRO A 109 -16.57 3.80 -3.96
N ASP A 110 -16.82 2.74 -3.18
CA ASP A 110 -15.78 2.04 -2.42
C ASP A 110 -14.83 1.34 -3.38
N ALA A 111 -13.92 2.13 -3.95
CA ALA A 111 -12.85 1.67 -4.81
C ALA A 111 -11.56 1.66 -3.98
N GLY A 112 -10.90 0.50 -3.93
CA GLY A 112 -9.60 0.39 -3.30
C GLY A 112 -8.63 1.42 -3.89
N TYR A 113 -7.88 2.11 -3.03
CA TYR A 113 -6.93 3.13 -3.48
C TYR A 113 -5.89 2.55 -4.47
N ASP A 114 -5.58 1.27 -4.40
CA ASP A 114 -4.62 0.62 -5.27
C ASP A 114 -5.23 -0.01 -6.53
N THR A 115 -6.56 0.03 -6.69
CA THR A 115 -7.28 -0.53 -7.84
C THR A 115 -7.99 0.51 -8.71
N CYS A 116 -8.19 1.73 -8.19
CA CYS A 116 -8.84 2.81 -8.94
C CYS A 116 -7.88 3.42 -9.98
N ASP A 117 -8.30 3.49 -11.26
CA ASP A 117 -7.57 4.25 -12.28
C ASP A 117 -7.96 5.74 -12.19
N ARG A 118 -7.17 6.50 -11.43
CA ARG A 118 -7.36 7.95 -11.24
C ARG A 118 -7.28 8.76 -12.53
N TRP A 119 -6.70 8.19 -13.57
CA TRP A 119 -6.45 8.84 -14.86
C TRP A 119 -7.56 8.55 -15.88
N GLU A 120 -8.52 7.70 -15.52
CA GLU A 120 -9.65 7.36 -16.38
C GLU A 120 -10.47 8.61 -16.70
N GLY A 121 -10.78 8.81 -17.99
CA GLY A 121 -11.58 9.94 -18.46
C GLY A 121 -10.85 11.29 -18.53
N LEU A 122 -9.55 11.36 -18.22
CA LEU A 122 -8.77 12.60 -18.34
C LEU A 122 -8.37 12.90 -19.79
N PRO A 123 -8.21 14.19 -20.17
CA PRO A 123 -7.79 14.56 -21.52
C PRO A 123 -6.43 13.95 -21.89
N PRO A 124 -6.25 13.37 -23.10
CA PRO A 124 -4.98 12.73 -23.49
C PRO A 124 -3.76 13.66 -23.40
N ASP A 125 -3.91 14.93 -23.76
CA ASP A 125 -2.83 15.93 -23.66
C ASP A 125 -2.42 16.19 -22.21
N PHE A 126 -3.37 16.13 -21.27
CA PHE A 126 -3.10 16.23 -19.84
C PHE A 126 -2.35 15.00 -19.34
N ILE A 127 -2.80 13.81 -19.71
CA ILE A 127 -2.13 12.55 -19.34
C ILE A 127 -0.67 12.58 -19.79
N LYS A 128 -0.42 12.94 -21.05
CA LYS A 128 0.93 13.03 -21.60
C LYS A 128 1.81 14.04 -20.85
N LYS A 129 1.25 15.17 -20.43
CA LYS A 129 2.00 16.20 -19.68
C LYS A 129 2.44 15.71 -18.30
N TRP A 130 1.65 14.85 -17.66
CA TRP A 130 1.85 14.43 -16.27
C TRP A 130 2.20 12.95 -16.14
N GLU A 131 2.58 12.28 -17.23
CA GLU A 131 2.80 10.83 -17.27
C GLU A 131 3.83 10.35 -16.23
N ASP A 132 4.86 11.16 -15.95
CA ASP A 132 5.91 10.86 -14.96
C ASP A 132 5.39 10.74 -13.52
N TYR A 133 4.20 11.28 -13.24
CA TYR A 133 3.55 11.22 -11.94
C TYR A 133 2.65 9.99 -11.80
N ARG A 134 2.34 9.32 -12.91
CA ARG A 134 1.44 8.17 -12.92
C ARG A 134 2.09 6.98 -12.23
N GLU A 135 1.34 6.34 -11.35
CA GLU A 135 1.79 5.12 -10.70
C GLU A 135 1.86 3.98 -11.74
N PRO A 136 2.98 3.22 -11.83
CA PRO A 136 3.05 2.09 -12.73
C PRO A 136 2.02 1.00 -12.36
N PRO A 137 1.72 0.05 -13.27
CA PRO A 137 0.90 -1.12 -12.95
C PRO A 137 1.53 -2.00 -11.86
N ILE A 138 0.70 -2.74 -11.12
CA ILE A 138 1.19 -3.64 -10.08
C ILE A 138 1.86 -4.86 -10.71
N ALA A 139 3.15 -5.05 -10.41
CA ALA A 139 3.88 -6.23 -10.84
C ALA A 139 3.31 -7.48 -10.17
N PHE A 140 3.27 -8.60 -10.89
CA PHE A 140 2.70 -9.85 -10.39
C PHE A 140 3.34 -10.31 -9.07
N SER A 141 4.67 -10.21 -8.95
CA SER A 141 5.41 -10.53 -7.72
C SER A 141 4.95 -9.71 -6.52
N THR A 142 4.68 -8.41 -6.72
CA THR A 142 4.12 -7.54 -5.69
C THR A 142 2.71 -7.95 -5.29
N SER A 143 1.86 -8.33 -6.26
CA SER A 143 0.51 -8.83 -5.98
C SER A 143 0.54 -10.11 -5.15
N VAL A 144 1.42 -11.06 -5.49
CA VAL A 144 1.63 -12.30 -4.73
C VAL A 144 2.11 -11.98 -3.32
N LEU A 145 3.10 -11.12 -3.16
CA LEU A 145 3.63 -10.75 -1.84
C LEU A 145 2.55 -10.11 -0.95
N ARG A 146 1.75 -9.19 -1.51
CA ARG A 146 0.61 -8.58 -0.81
C ARG A 146 -0.43 -9.62 -0.39
N TRP A 147 -0.71 -10.59 -1.24
CA TRP A 147 -1.61 -11.70 -0.93
C TRP A 147 -1.07 -12.55 0.22
N ILE A 148 0.22 -12.93 0.21
CA ILE A 148 0.82 -13.66 1.33
C ILE A 148 0.75 -12.84 2.63
N CYS A 149 1.06 -11.54 2.57
CA CYS A 149 0.99 -10.64 3.72
C CYS A 149 -0.43 -10.37 4.22
N SER A 150 -1.48 -10.74 3.48
CA SER A 150 -2.88 -10.62 3.93
C SER A 150 -3.32 -11.73 4.87
N PHE A 151 -2.59 -12.84 4.96
CA PHE A 151 -2.87 -13.90 5.93
C PHE A 151 -2.43 -13.48 7.32
N ASP A 152 -3.20 -13.88 8.33
CA ASP A 152 -2.89 -13.62 9.73
C ASP A 152 -1.45 -14.02 10.06
N ARG A 153 -0.72 -13.08 10.66
CA ARG A 153 0.69 -13.19 11.09
C ARG A 153 1.75 -13.27 9.98
N MET A 154 1.39 -13.50 8.72
CA MET A 154 2.38 -13.61 7.63
C MET A 154 3.10 -12.29 7.35
N CYS A 155 2.44 -11.16 7.57
CA CYS A 155 3.03 -9.82 7.48
C CYS A 155 4.26 -9.63 8.42
N TYR A 156 4.37 -10.39 9.50
CA TYR A 156 5.51 -10.36 10.44
C TYR A 156 6.60 -11.40 10.12
N ILE A 157 6.32 -12.36 9.24
CA ILE A 157 7.21 -13.50 8.95
C ILE A 157 7.89 -13.31 7.59
N VAL A 158 7.19 -12.77 6.61
CA VAL A 158 7.65 -12.70 5.22
C VAL A 158 8.74 -11.64 4.97
N PRO A 159 8.61 -10.38 5.45
CA PRO A 159 9.64 -9.37 5.24
C PRO A 159 11.06 -9.79 5.68
N PRO A 160 11.29 -10.47 6.83
CA PRO A 160 12.63 -10.92 7.21
C PRO A 160 13.21 -12.08 6.40
N LEU A 161 12.42 -12.73 5.55
CA LEU A 161 12.87 -13.82 4.68
C LEU A 161 13.23 -13.34 3.26
N ILE A 162 12.94 -12.08 2.92
CA ILE A 162 13.20 -11.50 1.60
C ILE A 162 14.47 -10.61 1.69
N PRO A 163 15.61 -11.02 1.13
CA PRO A 163 16.81 -10.18 1.12
C PRO A 163 16.62 -8.95 0.20
N PRO A 164 17.20 -7.79 0.53
CA PRO A 164 16.90 -6.48 -0.08
C PRO A 164 17.29 -6.31 -1.57
N LYS A 165 17.79 -7.34 -2.25
CA LYS A 165 18.25 -7.27 -3.65
C LYS A 165 17.68 -8.34 -4.58
N VAL A 166 16.68 -9.11 -4.17
CA VAL A 166 16.27 -10.30 -4.92
C VAL A 166 14.76 -10.34 -5.18
N ILE A 167 14.29 -9.52 -6.11
CA ILE A 167 12.95 -9.69 -6.72
C ILE A 167 13.05 -10.22 -8.17
N GLY A 168 14.26 -10.39 -8.70
CA GLY A 168 14.48 -10.90 -10.06
C GLY A 168 14.28 -12.42 -10.21
N PRO A 169 15.29 -13.27 -10.01
CA PRO A 169 15.20 -14.67 -10.47
C PRO A 169 14.68 -15.68 -9.42
N PHE A 170 14.44 -15.29 -8.16
CA PHE A 170 14.07 -16.22 -7.08
C PHE A 170 12.60 -16.14 -6.64
N ALA A 171 11.76 -15.36 -7.33
CA ALA A 171 10.32 -15.35 -7.09
C ALA A 171 9.69 -16.77 -7.08
N PRO A 172 10.11 -17.74 -7.94
CA PRO A 172 9.59 -19.11 -7.87
C PRO A 172 9.99 -19.82 -6.59
N LEU A 173 11.22 -19.60 -6.08
CA LEU A 173 11.74 -20.27 -4.89
C LEU A 173 11.11 -19.72 -3.60
N ILE A 174 10.81 -18.42 -3.56
CA ILE A 174 10.09 -17.79 -2.45
C ILE A 174 8.64 -18.27 -2.43
N VAL A 175 7.99 -18.35 -3.58
CA VAL A 175 6.65 -18.98 -3.71
C VAL A 175 6.71 -20.44 -3.32
N GLU A 176 7.72 -21.20 -3.74
CA GLU A 176 7.85 -22.63 -3.43
C GLU A 176 8.11 -22.86 -1.94
N LEU A 177 9.00 -22.08 -1.31
CA LEU A 177 9.27 -22.17 0.13
C LEU A 177 8.06 -21.68 0.94
N SER A 178 7.45 -20.53 0.58
CA SER A 178 6.24 -20.06 1.26
C SER A 178 5.10 -21.04 1.12
N THR A 179 4.91 -21.63 -0.07
CA THR A 179 3.86 -22.64 -0.32
C THR A 179 4.17 -23.95 0.39
N LYS A 180 5.43 -24.39 0.48
CA LYS A 180 5.81 -25.64 1.15
C LYS A 180 5.68 -25.52 2.68
N TYR A 181 6.16 -24.43 3.27
CA TYR A 181 5.97 -24.16 4.70
C TYR A 181 4.50 -23.84 5.02
N PHE A 182 3.77 -23.17 4.12
CA PHE A 182 2.33 -22.91 4.29
C PHE A 182 1.49 -24.17 4.15
N ILE A 183 1.72 -25.03 3.16
CA ILE A 183 1.03 -26.33 3.03
C ILE A 183 1.34 -27.19 4.26
N GLN A 184 2.58 -27.23 4.71
CA GLN A 184 2.96 -28.02 5.87
C GLN A 184 2.32 -27.48 7.16
N TRP A 185 2.30 -26.17 7.36
CA TRP A 185 1.63 -25.53 8.50
C TRP A 185 0.10 -25.63 8.42
N TYR A 186 -0.49 -25.50 7.23
CA TYR A 186 -1.92 -25.65 6.99
C TYR A 186 -2.37 -27.10 7.20
N PHE A 187 -1.59 -28.09 6.77
CA PHE A 187 -1.83 -29.51 7.07
C PHE A 187 -1.73 -29.79 8.58
N GLU A 188 -0.73 -29.24 9.27
CA GLU A 188 -0.59 -29.37 10.74
C GLU A 188 -1.79 -28.78 11.48
N ILE A 189 -2.29 -27.60 11.07
CA ILE A 189 -3.49 -26.99 11.64
C ILE A 189 -4.75 -27.78 11.32
N LEU A 190 -4.93 -28.24 10.07
CA LEU A 190 -6.09 -29.05 9.69
C LEU A 190 -6.10 -30.38 10.45
N LEU A 191 -4.94 -31.04 10.59
CA LEU A 191 -4.78 -32.29 11.35
C LEU A 191 -5.02 -32.09 12.84
N ASN A 192 -4.55 -30.99 13.42
CA ASN A 192 -4.80 -30.68 14.83
C ASN A 192 -6.28 -30.36 15.09
N ASN A 193 -6.94 -29.61 14.20
CA ASN A 193 -8.38 -29.34 14.30
C ASN A 193 -9.24 -30.60 14.06
N LEU A 194 -8.84 -31.49 13.14
CA LEU A 194 -9.47 -32.80 12.95
C LEU A 194 -9.29 -33.71 14.17
N ARG A 195 -8.10 -33.73 14.79
CA ARG A 195 -7.84 -34.50 16.03
C ARG A 195 -8.63 -33.96 17.22
N LEU A 196 -8.75 -32.64 17.35
CA LEU A 196 -9.57 -31.99 18.38
C LEU A 196 -11.07 -32.27 18.15
N GLY A 197 -11.52 -32.23 16.89
CA GLY A 197 -12.90 -32.57 16.51
C GLY A 197 -13.24 -34.05 16.74
N MET A 198 -12.31 -34.98 16.51
CA MET A 198 -12.50 -36.40 16.80
C MET A 198 -12.51 -36.70 18.31
N LYS A 199 -11.67 -36.03 19.11
CA LYS A 199 -11.72 -36.12 20.57
C LYS A 199 -13.05 -35.61 21.14
N ALA A 200 -13.54 -34.48 20.63
CA ALA A 200 -14.85 -33.95 21.02
C ALA A 200 -16.01 -34.89 20.62
N PHE A 201 -15.84 -35.74 19.61
CA PHE A 201 -16.83 -36.74 19.19
C PHE A 201 -16.79 -38.03 20.02
N GLU A 202 -15.62 -38.38 20.59
CA GLU A 202 -15.48 -39.50 21.53
C GLU A 202 -15.98 -39.13 22.94
N ASP A 203 -15.74 -37.90 23.41
CA ASP A 203 -16.21 -37.41 24.72
C ASP A 203 -17.74 -37.21 24.80
N VAL A 204 -18.43 -37.13 23.66
CA VAL A 204 -19.91 -37.02 23.56
C VAL A 204 -20.60 -38.40 23.45
N ARG A 205 -19.83 -39.49 23.35
CA ARG A 205 -20.35 -40.86 23.20
C ARG A 205 -20.21 -41.74 24.46
N LEU A 206 -19.92 -41.13 25.62
CA LEU A 206 -19.92 -41.77 26.94
C LEU A 206 -21.02 -41.20 27.84
#